data_AF-A0A1A8EH28-F1
#
_entry.id   AF-A0A1A8EH28-F1
#
_cell.length_a   1.000
_cell.length_b   1.000
_cell.length_c   1.000
_cell.angle_alpha   90.00
_cell.angle_beta   90.00
_cell.angle_gamma   90.00
#
_symmetry.space_group_name_H-M   'P 1'
#
loop_
_entity.id
_entity.type
_entity.pdbx_description
1 polymer ?
#
loop_
_entity_poly.entity_id
_entity_poly.type
_entity_poly.pdbx_seq_one_letter_code
_entity_poly.pdbx_strand_id
1 'polypeptide(L)'
;SSRKSYNLQQGLEDFFKEQKVSEENQMFCNNCDAKQDADTKYEMTQSPDVLTLLLKRFTLDYKQSRYTKLQSSTDVVPTLNIE
;
A
#
# COMPACT_ATOMS: atom_id res chain seq x y z
N SER A 1 3.62 -19.41 18.22
CA SER A 1 3.17 -18.45 17.21
C SER A 1 4.23 -18.30 16.14
N SER A 2 3.94 -18.68 14.88
CA SER A 2 4.90 -18.47 13.80
C SER A 2 5.00 -16.96 13.50
N ARG A 3 6.22 -16.47 13.31
CA ARG A 3 6.44 -15.11 12.79
C ARG A 3 5.95 -15.12 11.34
N LYS A 4 4.95 -14.30 11.01
CA LYS A 4 4.50 -14.13 9.62
C LYS A 4 5.61 -13.45 8.82
N SER A 5 5.99 -14.05 7.69
CA SER A 5 6.85 -13.41 6.70
C SER A 5 6.01 -12.48 5.82
N TYR A 6 6.57 -11.34 5.46
CA TYR A 6 6.01 -10.41 4.49
C TYR A 6 6.54 -10.76 3.10
N ASN A 7 5.62 -11.06 2.19
CA ASN A 7 5.94 -11.29 0.79
C ASN A 7 6.05 -9.94 0.07
N LEU A 8 7.24 -9.63 -0.44
CA LEU A 8 7.51 -8.35 -1.09
C LEU A 8 6.78 -8.19 -2.43
N GLN A 9 6.70 -9.25 -3.23
CA GLN A 9 6.01 -9.27 -4.52
C GLN A 9 4.51 -9.00 -4.32
N GLN A 10 3.87 -9.72 -3.41
CA GLN A 10 2.45 -9.51 -3.08
C GLN A 10 2.19 -8.09 -2.58
N GLY A 11 3.07 -7.56 -1.73
CA GLY A 11 2.92 -6.19 -1.22
C GLY A 11 3.08 -5.11 -2.30
N LEU A 12 3.81 -5.41 -3.36
CA LEU A 12 3.95 -4.52 -4.52
C LEU A 12 2.70 -4.61 -5.42
N GLU A 13 2.20 -5.81 -5.68
CA GLU A 13 0.92 -6.03 -6.38
C GLU A 13 -0.24 -5.35 -5.65
N ASP A 14 -0.32 -5.50 -4.33
CA ASP A 14 -1.33 -4.84 -3.49
C ASP A 14 -1.24 -3.31 -3.54
N PHE A 15 -0.05 -2.74 -3.76
CA PHE A 15 0.14 -1.30 -3.89
C PHE A 15 -0.48 -0.74 -5.18
N PHE A 16 -0.38 -1.50 -6.28
CA PHE A 16 -0.94 -1.11 -7.59
C PHE A 16 -2.39 -1.56 -7.78
N LYS A 17 -2.88 -2.47 -6.93
CA LYS A 17 -4.25 -2.96 -6.98
C LYS A 17 -5.27 -1.83 -6.84
N GLU A 18 -6.31 -1.92 -7.65
CA GLU A 18 -7.46 -1.01 -7.60
C GLU A 18 -8.18 -1.09 -6.25
N GLN A 19 -8.55 0.08 -5.73
CA GLN A 19 -9.23 0.25 -4.46
C GLN A 19 -10.51 1.04 -4.69
N LYS A 20 -11.61 0.56 -4.12
CA LYS A 20 -12.88 1.28 -4.12
C LYS A 20 -12.88 2.32 -2.99
N VAL A 21 -13.24 3.55 -3.31
CA VAL A 21 -13.50 4.63 -2.34
C VAL A 21 -14.99 4.95 -2.33
N SER A 22 -15.64 4.62 -1.22
CA SER A 22 -17.09 4.69 -1.07
C SER A 22 -17.49 5.13 0.34
N GLU A 23 -18.79 5.29 0.56
CA GLU A 23 -19.38 5.65 1.87
C GLU A 23 -18.80 6.98 2.41
N GLU A 24 -18.19 6.96 3.59
CA GLU A 24 -17.58 8.14 4.21
C GLU A 24 -16.37 8.68 3.43
N ASN A 25 -15.75 7.85 2.58
CA ASN A 25 -14.54 8.14 1.81
C ASN A 25 -14.81 8.50 0.33
N GLN A 26 -16.06 8.76 -0.05
CA GLN A 26 -16.41 9.14 -1.42
C GLN A 26 -15.61 10.34 -1.93
N MET A 27 -15.18 10.26 -3.20
CA MET A 27 -14.49 11.35 -3.88
C MET A 27 -15.49 12.38 -4.40
N PHE A 28 -15.11 13.66 -4.37
CA PHE A 28 -15.92 14.72 -4.95
C PHE A 28 -15.70 14.80 -6.46
N CYS A 29 -16.78 14.68 -7.23
CA CYS A 29 -16.75 14.82 -8.69
C CYS A 29 -17.22 16.21 -9.09
N ASN A 30 -16.33 17.03 -9.66
CA ASN A 30 -16.66 18.38 -10.12
C ASN A 30 -17.74 18.42 -11.21
N ASN A 31 -17.82 17.38 -12.05
CA ASN A 31 -18.82 17.32 -13.11
C ASN A 31 -20.23 16.99 -12.58
N CYS A 32 -20.30 16.19 -11.50
CA CYS A 32 -21.56 15.84 -10.86
C CYS A 32 -21.98 16.86 -9.80
N ASP A 33 -21.04 17.70 -9.34
CA ASP A 33 -21.17 18.60 -8.19
C ASP A 33 -21.59 17.86 -6.90
N ALA A 34 -21.05 16.65 -6.70
CA ALA A 34 -21.44 15.76 -5.61
C ALA A 34 -20.34 14.74 -5.25
N LYS A 35 -20.44 14.17 -4.05
CA LYS A 35 -19.66 13.00 -3.63
C LYS A 35 -20.14 11.75 -4.36
N GLN A 36 -19.21 10.95 -4.87
CA GLN A 36 -19.47 9.74 -5.63
C GLN A 36 -18.57 8.61 -5.15
N ASP A 37 -19.09 7.38 -5.28
CA ASP A 37 -18.24 6.20 -5.27
C ASP A 37 -17.29 6.28 -6.47
N ALA A 38 -16.03 5.91 -6.26
CA ALA A 38 -15.03 5.88 -7.30
C ALA A 38 -14.06 4.72 -7.07
N ASP A 39 -13.38 4.33 -8.13
CA ASP A 39 -12.27 3.39 -8.07
C ASP A 39 -10.97 4.17 -8.27
N THR A 40 -9.95 3.86 -7.46
CA THR A 40 -8.62 4.47 -7.53
C THR A 40 -7.56 3.40 -7.63
N LYS A 41 -6.55 3.64 -8.47
CA LYS A 41 -5.36 2.80 -8.59
C LYS A 41 -4.13 3.66 -8.83
N TYR A 42 -2.98 3.11 -8.50
CA TYR A 42 -1.70 3.66 -8.89
C TYR A 42 -1.20 2.93 -10.13
N GLU A 43 -0.45 3.61 -10.98
CA GLU A 43 0.21 3.02 -12.14
C GLU A 43 1.63 3.59 -12.24
N MET A 44 2.60 2.73 -12.57
CA MET A 44 3.96 3.15 -12.89
C MET A 44 4.02 3.54 -14.37
N THR A 45 3.86 4.83 -14.66
CA THR A 45 3.88 5.32 -16.04
C THR A 45 5.29 5.30 -16.66
N GLN A 46 6.33 5.40 -15.82
CA GLN A 46 7.73 5.29 -16.21
C GLN A 46 8.52 4.59 -15.10
N SER A 47 9.30 3.59 -15.48
CA SER A 47 10.13 2.83 -14.54
C SER A 47 11.47 3.53 -14.28
N PRO A 48 11.89 3.68 -13.02
CA PRO A 48 13.20 4.24 -12.70
C PRO A 48 14.33 3.24 -12.97
N ASP A 49 15.53 3.74 -13.25
CA ASP A 49 16.74 2.90 -13.33
C ASP A 49 17.08 2.21 -12.00
N VAL A 50 16.74 2.89 -10.88
CA VAL A 50 16.94 2.37 -9.52
C VAL A 50 15.63 2.51 -8.72
N LEU A 51 15.02 1.38 -8.39
CA LEU A 51 13.81 1.33 -7.57
C LEU A 51 14.17 1.26 -6.07
N THR A 52 13.78 2.28 -5.30
CA THR A 52 13.95 2.30 -3.85
C THR A 52 12.67 1.87 -3.15
N LEU A 53 12.73 0.79 -2.37
CA LEU A 53 11.59 0.24 -1.63
C LEU A 53 11.71 0.55 -0.12
N LEU A 54 10.84 1.43 0.38
CA LEU A 54 10.74 1.72 1.81
C LEU A 54 9.65 0.87 2.47
N LEU A 55 10.07 -0.16 3.22
CA LEU A 55 9.14 -0.98 3.99
C LEU A 55 8.57 -0.20 5.18
N LYS A 56 7.26 0.03 5.20
CA LYS A 56 6.53 0.71 6.30
C LYS A 56 6.43 -0.17 7.55
N ARG A 57 7.54 -0.32 8.27
CA ARG A 57 7.66 -1.22 9.45
C ARG A 57 7.30 -0.57 10.77
N PHE A 58 6.80 0.65 10.79
CA PHE A 58 6.45 1.35 12.01
C PHE A 58 4.96 1.67 12.01
N THR A 59 4.29 1.38 13.12
CA THR A 59 2.88 1.71 13.33
C THR A 59 2.70 2.40 14.67
N LEU A 60 1.67 3.24 14.78
CA LEU A 60 1.32 3.91 16.02
C LEU A 60 0.56 2.93 16.92
N ASP A 61 1.13 2.60 18.07
CA ASP A 61 0.42 1.88 19.13
C ASP A 61 -0.35 2.90 19.98
N TYR A 62 -1.67 2.98 19.76
CA TYR A 62 -2.56 3.90 20.48
C TYR A 62 -2.62 3.61 21.99
N LYS A 63 -2.42 2.37 22.44
CA LYS A 63 -2.42 2.05 23.87
C LYS A 63 -1.20 2.62 24.58
N GLN A 64 -0.06 2.59 23.90
CA GLN A 64 1.22 3.07 24.43
C GLN A 64 1.55 4.50 23.99
N SER A 65 0.71 5.10 23.13
CA SER A 65 0.92 6.43 22.52
C SER A 65 2.32 6.60 21.91
N ARG A 66 2.84 5.56 21.25
CA ARG A 66 4.18 5.58 20.64
C ARG A 66 4.26 4.73 19.38
N TYR A 67 5.23 5.03 18.51
CA TYR A 67 5.54 4.18 17.39
C TYR A 67 6.23 2.89 17.83
N THR A 68 5.80 1.76 17.26
CA THR A 68 6.39 0.45 17.48
C THR A 68 6.81 -0.18 16.16
N LYS A 69 7.89 -0.98 16.19
CA LYS A 69 8.42 -1.67 15.02
C LYS A 69 7.72 -3.01 14.82
N LEU A 70 7.16 -3.24 13.64
CA LEU A 70 6.59 -4.50 13.21
C LEU A 70 7.69 -5.57 13.07
N GLN A 71 7.58 -6.66 13.83
CA GLN A 71 8.55 -7.75 13.89
C GLN A 71 8.25 -8.88 12.89
N SER A 72 7.98 -8.53 11.63
CA SER A 72 7.85 -9.49 10.53
C SER A 72 9.17 -9.66 9.78
N SER A 73 9.51 -10.90 9.42
CA SER A 73 10.54 -11.14 8.39
C SER A 73 10.02 -10.66 7.03
N THR A 74 10.91 -10.39 6.09
CA THR A 74 10.54 -10.15 4.70
C THR A 74 11.35 -11.10 3.84
N ASP A 75 10.66 -11.79 2.95
CA ASP A 75 11.31 -12.65 1.99
C ASP A 75 11.90 -11.74 0.90
N VAL A 76 13.22 -11.66 0.85
CA VAL A 76 13.92 -10.91 -0.20
C VAL A 76 14.02 -11.81 -1.42
N VAL A 77 13.32 -11.43 -2.49
CA VAL A 77 13.38 -12.11 -3.78
C VAL A 77 14.47 -11.47 -4.65
N PRO A 78 15.28 -12.24 -5.40
CA PRO A 78 16.30 -11.69 -6.29
C PRO A 78 15.74 -10.84 -7.44
N THR A 79 14.50 -11.12 -7.86
CA THR A 79 13.80 -10.44 -8.94
C THR A 79 12.40 -10.07 -8.48
N LEU A 80 11.98 -8.84 -8.79
CA LEU A 80 10.62 -8.35 -8.59
C LEU A 80 9.99 -8.06 -9.94
N ASN A 81 8.76 -8.50 -10.13
CA ASN A 81 8.00 -8.20 -11.34
C ASN A 81 7.07 -7.03 -11.05
N ILE A 82 7.14 -6.01 -11.90
CA ILE A 82 6.27 -4.84 -11.89
C ILE A 82 5.55 -4.90 -13.22
N GLU A 83 4.30 -5.35 -13.18
CA GLU A 83 3.39 -5.36 -14.33
C GLU A 83 2.53 -4.10 -14.33
#